data_AF-A0A5N6UY33-F1
#
_entry.id   AF-A0A5N6UY33-F1
#
_cell.length_a   1.000
_cell.length_b   1.000
_cell.length_c   1.000
_cell.angle_alpha   90.00
_cell.angle_beta   90.00
_cell.angle_gamma   90.00
#
_symmetry.space_group_name_H-M   'P 1'
#
loop_
_entity.id
_entity.type
_entity.pdbx_description
1 polymer ?
#
loop_
_entity_poly.entity_id
_entity_poly.type
_entity_poly.pdbx_seq_one_letter_code
_entity_poly.pdbx_strand_id
1 'polypeptide(L)'
;MRFFGGVIATFVVCSSLAEAFCHNSISCALGGDDTCSKTCVREGNPSGGRCLPRDGCPGYTICACYPRSKRSDEVIDGDVGLRSILKDYGIEEETDKGLKDALNARDMEKRSITCSFPNPWGGLFCEDHCSYIGKPGGQCKDGVFLGALAVQAVCKTVNTSSLLSYQDKPRVFILSDISNEPDDQESLTRYLLYSNQFKTEGLVASTSTWLRDAVYPEDMLQVINAYGNVTDNLNKHAPPGAQYASGDYFRSILRSGAATYGMKAVGDNVTLSDGGKLLLERLQSPSEKPLWVLAWGGTNVLAQVLYKIHQNYSSEDAAAMRSKLRVYAISDQDDTGPWIRQNYPDIFYISSTHGWNQYGMATWIAISGETYYNKDEGGPNSTTVTHEWLRDNIQIGPYGSVAYPDFKFIMEGDTPSFLYLIQNGLGDSENPGYGSWGGRYTKVDPSTAVDYNHYSDAADRVVGLNNKTFSSNYATIWRWRDAYQNDFAARMQWTLPANVSKANHHPVVSVNGSKELAAYKVTAEAGSTINLDTAGTYDPDGDKLSYNWFQYEEPGSDDWNVAGQVPALNLTTARNGQQVQVKIPASEDSCNGKGDNPSGCWLLHLVLEVKDDGVYPLTTYRRVLIQTTNQTIST
;
A
#
# COMPACT_ATOMS: atom_id res chain seq x y z
N MET A 1 -21.40 12.67 -57.03
CA MET A 1 -20.16 13.41 -57.29
C MET A 1 -19.35 13.43 -55.99
N ARG A 2 -18.12 12.89 -56.02
CA ARG A 2 -17.18 12.69 -54.89
C ARG A 2 -16.36 13.97 -54.66
N PHE A 3 -16.25 14.52 -53.44
CA PHE A 3 -15.30 14.27 -52.33
C PHE A 3 -13.85 14.80 -52.51
N PHE A 4 -13.53 15.76 -51.62
CA PHE A 4 -12.30 16.29 -50.98
C PHE A 4 -10.87 16.06 -51.49
N GLY A 5 -10.04 17.05 -51.13
CA GLY A 5 -8.61 17.18 -51.40
C GLY A 5 -7.69 16.23 -50.62
N GLY A 6 -6.43 16.20 -51.06
CA GLY A 6 -5.38 15.38 -50.47
C GLY A 6 -3.98 15.77 -50.93
N VAL A 7 -3.11 15.97 -49.94
CA VAL A 7 -1.69 15.60 -49.86
C VAL A 7 -0.67 16.38 -50.71
N ILE A 8 0.14 17.20 -50.03
CA ILE A 8 1.51 17.56 -50.43
C ILE A 8 2.46 16.65 -49.67
N ALA A 9 3.24 15.83 -50.40
CA ALA A 9 4.36 15.07 -49.89
C ALA A 9 5.68 15.68 -50.42
N THR A 10 6.44 16.23 -49.48
CA THR A 10 7.87 16.05 -49.23
C THR A 10 8.76 15.57 -50.38
N PHE A 11 9.70 16.41 -50.81
CA PHE A 11 11.06 15.99 -51.22
C PHE A 11 12.06 17.14 -51.03
N VAL A 12 13.27 16.79 -50.57
CA VAL A 12 14.47 17.63 -50.36
C VAL A 12 14.62 18.28 -48.98
N VAL A 13 15.03 17.50 -47.97
CA VAL A 13 16.21 17.77 -47.10
C VAL A 13 16.67 16.42 -46.53
N CYS A 14 17.51 15.67 -47.26
CA CYS A 14 18.19 14.48 -46.73
C CYS A 14 19.69 14.62 -46.96
N SER A 15 20.35 15.45 -46.13
CA SER A 15 21.80 15.40 -45.94
C SER A 15 22.34 16.22 -44.75
N SER A 16 21.50 16.70 -43.80
CA SER A 16 22.01 17.55 -42.70
C SER A 16 21.47 17.23 -41.29
N LEU A 17 20.94 16.03 -41.05
CA LEU A 17 20.53 15.57 -39.71
C LEU A 17 21.42 14.46 -39.12
N ALA A 18 22.36 13.92 -39.89
CA ALA A 18 23.31 12.90 -39.40
C ALA A 18 24.54 13.53 -38.69
N GLU A 19 25.00 14.71 -39.11
CA GLU A 19 26.22 15.31 -38.57
C GLU A 19 26.05 15.94 -37.17
N ALA A 20 24.82 16.24 -36.74
CA ALA A 20 24.56 16.83 -35.43
C ALA A 20 24.69 15.84 -34.25
N PHE A 21 24.83 14.54 -34.53
CA PHE A 21 24.95 13.48 -33.51
C PHE A 21 26.19 12.59 -33.70
N CYS A 22 27.15 13.01 -34.54
CA CYS A 22 28.41 12.29 -34.71
C CYS A 22 29.41 12.70 -33.63
N HIS A 23 29.61 11.81 -32.65
CA HIS A 23 30.63 11.92 -31.61
C HIS A 23 31.39 10.61 -31.43
N ASN A 24 32.62 10.73 -30.93
CA ASN A 24 33.38 9.57 -30.50
C ASN A 24 32.72 8.96 -29.26
N SER A 25 32.70 7.64 -29.19
CA SER A 25 32.51 6.93 -27.93
C SER A 25 33.47 7.49 -26.87
N ILE A 26 32.97 7.68 -25.66
CA ILE A 26 33.69 8.16 -24.48
C ILE A 26 34.88 7.24 -24.18
N SER A 27 34.66 5.92 -24.19
CA SER A 27 35.74 4.94 -24.01
C SER A 27 36.82 5.08 -25.07
N CYS A 28 36.44 5.29 -26.33
CA CYS A 28 37.38 5.50 -27.43
C CYS A 28 38.13 6.84 -27.35
N ALA A 29 37.45 7.91 -26.95
CA ALA A 29 38.02 9.25 -26.84
C ALA A 29 39.00 9.41 -25.66
N LEU A 30 38.86 8.58 -24.63
CA LEU A 30 39.65 8.65 -23.39
C LEU A 30 40.84 7.70 -23.35
N GLY A 31 40.74 6.50 -23.94
CA GLY A 31 41.88 5.55 -23.95
C GLY A 31 41.84 4.48 -25.05
N GLY A 32 41.04 4.69 -26.09
CA GLY A 32 41.05 3.85 -27.30
C GLY A 32 40.63 2.40 -27.06
N ASP A 33 41.23 1.48 -27.81
CA ASP A 33 40.84 0.06 -27.82
C ASP A 33 40.92 -0.61 -26.45
N ASP A 34 41.89 -0.25 -25.60
CA ASP A 34 42.08 -0.87 -24.28
C ASP A 34 40.94 -0.50 -23.33
N THR A 35 40.61 0.79 -23.23
CA THR A 35 39.48 1.27 -22.41
C THR A 35 38.16 0.70 -22.95
N CYS A 36 37.95 0.72 -24.27
CA CYS A 36 36.76 0.12 -24.88
C CYS A 36 36.63 -1.37 -24.54
N SER A 37 37.72 -2.14 -24.62
CA SER A 37 37.69 -3.57 -24.29
C SER A 37 37.31 -3.82 -22.82
N LYS A 38 37.87 -3.04 -21.88
CA LYS A 38 37.53 -3.14 -20.45
C LYS A 38 36.07 -2.79 -20.17
N THR A 39 35.55 -1.74 -20.81
CA THR A 39 34.13 -1.35 -20.79
C THR A 39 33.25 -2.52 -21.21
N CYS A 40 33.52 -3.12 -22.37
CA CYS A 40 32.75 -4.24 -22.89
C CYS A 40 32.77 -5.47 -21.98
N VAL A 41 33.94 -5.82 -21.40
CA VAL A 41 34.03 -6.94 -20.44
C VAL A 41 33.16 -6.69 -19.21
N ARG A 42 33.12 -5.45 -18.71
CA ARG A 42 32.32 -5.06 -17.54
C ARG A 42 30.82 -5.03 -17.82
N GLU A 43 30.41 -4.75 -19.05
CA GLU A 43 29.02 -4.90 -19.50
C GLU A 43 28.60 -6.36 -19.74
N GLY A 44 29.48 -7.34 -19.47
CA GLY A 44 29.17 -8.76 -19.62
C GLY A 44 29.53 -9.36 -20.97
N ASN A 45 30.34 -8.66 -21.78
CA ASN A 45 30.90 -9.15 -23.04
C ASN A 45 32.35 -9.64 -22.83
N PRO A 46 32.59 -10.92 -22.45
CA PRO A 46 33.92 -11.39 -22.05
C PRO A 46 34.95 -11.41 -23.18
N SER A 47 34.49 -11.32 -24.44
CA SER A 47 35.34 -11.19 -25.63
C SER A 47 35.92 -9.77 -25.80
N GLY A 48 35.56 -8.83 -24.92
CA GLY A 48 35.97 -7.44 -24.99
C GLY A 48 35.34 -6.70 -26.18
N GLY A 49 36.01 -5.65 -26.61
CA GLY A 49 35.58 -4.77 -27.69
C GLY A 49 36.74 -3.94 -28.22
N ARG A 50 36.50 -3.15 -29.26
CA ARG A 50 37.49 -2.19 -29.79
C ARG A 50 36.81 -0.99 -30.42
N CYS A 51 37.56 0.07 -30.65
CA CYS A 51 37.09 1.24 -31.35
C CYS A 51 37.00 0.97 -32.85
N LEU A 52 35.80 1.12 -33.40
CA LEU A 52 35.53 0.94 -34.82
C LEU A 52 35.04 2.25 -35.43
N PRO A 53 35.32 2.51 -36.73
CA PRO A 53 34.65 3.58 -37.45
C PRO A 53 33.13 3.47 -37.30
N ARG A 54 32.47 4.59 -37.02
CA ARG A 54 31.02 4.61 -36.84
C ARG A 54 30.33 4.76 -38.20
N ASP A 55 29.52 3.78 -38.56
CA ASP A 55 28.74 3.81 -39.80
C ASP A 55 27.86 5.06 -39.85
N GLY A 56 27.94 5.80 -40.96
CA GLY A 56 27.23 7.07 -41.15
C GLY A 56 27.91 8.30 -40.51
N CYS A 57 29.04 8.16 -39.83
CA CYS A 57 29.80 9.25 -39.21
C CYS A 57 31.31 9.20 -39.55
N PRO A 58 31.73 9.69 -40.74
CA PRO A 58 33.14 9.68 -41.15
C PRO A 58 34.02 10.44 -40.16
N GLY A 59 35.09 9.79 -39.67
CA GLY A 59 36.04 10.39 -38.72
C GLY A 59 35.74 10.16 -37.24
N TYR A 60 34.62 9.51 -36.91
CA TYR A 60 34.24 9.19 -35.53
C TYR A 60 34.28 7.70 -35.26
N THR A 61 34.59 7.32 -34.01
CA THR A 61 34.66 5.92 -33.57
C THR A 61 33.61 5.57 -32.54
N ILE A 62 33.07 4.36 -32.62
CA ILE A 62 32.20 3.74 -31.61
C ILE A 62 32.96 2.65 -30.85
N CYS A 63 32.69 2.49 -29.56
CA CYS A 63 33.19 1.34 -28.81
C CYS A 63 32.30 0.14 -29.12
N ALA A 64 32.84 -0.81 -29.87
CA ALA A 64 32.12 -1.97 -30.37
C ALA A 64 32.42 -3.20 -29.50
N CYS A 65 31.42 -3.66 -28.72
CA CYS A 65 31.54 -4.87 -27.91
C CYS A 65 31.24 -6.14 -28.71
N TYR A 66 32.04 -7.19 -28.49
CA TYR A 66 31.91 -8.46 -29.17
C TYR A 66 31.01 -9.45 -28.38
N PRO A 67 29.91 -9.93 -28.96
CA PRO A 67 28.97 -10.79 -28.25
C PRO A 67 29.55 -12.17 -27.93
N ARG A 68 28.96 -12.82 -26.93
CA ARG A 68 29.43 -14.11 -26.36
C ARG A 68 29.24 -15.31 -27.31
N SER A 69 28.39 -15.20 -28.33
CA SER A 69 28.12 -16.27 -29.30
C SER A 69 28.43 -15.82 -30.73
N LYS A 70 29.11 -16.66 -31.52
CA LYS A 70 29.43 -16.42 -32.94
C LYS A 70 28.22 -16.32 -33.89
N ARG A 71 26.99 -16.29 -33.36
CA ARG A 71 25.75 -16.35 -34.15
C ARG A 71 25.10 -15.00 -34.42
N SER A 72 25.66 -13.91 -33.92
CA SER A 72 25.21 -12.55 -34.19
C SER A 72 26.41 -11.70 -34.58
N ASP A 73 26.46 -11.21 -35.82
CA ASP A 73 27.43 -10.22 -36.28
C ASP A 73 27.10 -8.80 -35.78
N GLU A 74 26.24 -8.69 -34.76
CA GLU A 74 25.80 -7.42 -34.20
C GLU A 74 26.89 -6.80 -33.31
N VAL A 75 27.26 -5.57 -33.65
CA VAL A 75 28.12 -4.70 -32.85
C VAL A 75 27.25 -3.98 -31.82
N ILE A 76 27.54 -4.18 -30.53
CA ILE A 76 26.85 -3.51 -29.43
C ILE A 76 27.65 -2.26 -29.03
N ASP A 77 26.98 -1.12 -28.86
CA ASP A 77 27.62 0.13 -28.38
C ASP A 77 27.93 0.03 -26.89
N GLY A 78 29.23 -0.04 -26.56
CA GLY A 78 29.72 -0.27 -25.20
C GLY A 78 29.58 0.90 -24.22
N ASP A 79 29.18 2.08 -24.69
CA ASP A 79 29.07 3.27 -23.82
C ASP A 79 27.63 3.60 -23.41
N VAL A 80 26.65 2.79 -23.82
CA VAL A 80 25.22 3.06 -23.54
C VAL A 80 24.98 3.17 -22.03
N GLY A 81 25.54 2.25 -21.23
CA GLY A 81 25.42 2.32 -19.76
C GLY A 81 26.13 3.54 -19.17
N LEU A 82 27.31 3.89 -19.69
CA LEU A 82 28.10 5.02 -19.21
C LEU A 82 27.42 6.37 -19.48
N ARG A 83 26.79 6.52 -20.66
CA ARG A 83 26.01 7.72 -21.03
C ARG A 83 24.80 7.93 -20.12
N SER A 84 24.09 6.86 -19.78
CA SER A 84 22.95 6.93 -18.87
C SER A 84 23.37 7.49 -17.51
N ILE A 85 24.50 7.03 -16.98
CA ILE A 85 24.98 7.48 -15.67
C ILE A 85 25.45 8.94 -15.74
N LEU A 86 26.15 9.35 -16.79
CA LEU A 86 26.57 10.75 -16.95
C LEU A 86 25.38 11.73 -17.02
N LYS A 87 24.27 11.30 -17.63
CA LYS A 87 23.02 12.06 -17.63
C LYS A 87 22.48 12.25 -16.21
N ASP A 88 22.56 11.24 -15.35
CA ASP A 88 22.15 11.33 -13.94
C ASP A 88 23.00 12.33 -13.14
N TYR A 89 24.24 12.61 -13.59
CA TYR A 89 25.13 13.61 -13.00
C TYR A 89 25.03 15.00 -13.66
N GLY A 90 24.06 15.21 -14.55
CA GLY A 90 23.81 16.49 -15.24
C GLY A 90 24.87 16.85 -16.28
N ILE A 91 25.56 15.85 -16.84
CA ILE A 91 26.53 16.01 -17.92
C ILE A 91 25.84 15.59 -19.22
N GLU A 92 25.40 16.57 -20.01
CA GLU A 92 24.80 16.34 -21.33
C GLU A 92 25.90 16.25 -22.40
N GLU A 93 25.74 15.35 -23.39
CA GLU A 93 26.74 15.08 -24.44
C GLU A 93 26.85 16.22 -25.47
N GLU A 94 27.31 17.40 -25.05
CA GLU A 94 27.61 18.49 -25.97
C GLU A 94 29.12 18.58 -26.23
N THR A 95 29.56 17.78 -27.21
CA THR A 95 30.90 17.74 -27.83
C THR A 95 32.06 17.17 -27.01
N ASP A 96 32.99 16.50 -27.68
CA ASP A 96 34.21 15.86 -27.11
C ASP A 96 35.10 16.87 -26.34
N LYS A 97 35.00 18.15 -26.68
CA LYS A 97 35.66 19.26 -25.99
C LYS A 97 34.90 19.67 -24.72
N GLY A 98 33.57 19.74 -24.76
CA GLY A 98 32.73 20.07 -23.61
C GLY A 98 32.83 19.04 -22.48
N LEU A 99 32.93 17.75 -22.82
CA LEU A 99 33.09 16.68 -21.83
C LEU A 99 34.46 16.74 -21.13
N LYS A 100 35.54 16.96 -21.89
CA LYS A 100 36.89 17.11 -21.34
C LYS A 100 37.05 18.37 -20.50
N ASP A 101 36.43 19.47 -20.90
CA ASP A 101 36.47 20.73 -20.16
C ASP A 101 35.59 20.69 -18.88
N ALA A 102 34.42 20.05 -18.92
CA ALA A 102 33.55 19.85 -17.75
C ALA A 102 34.19 18.95 -16.68
N LEU A 103 34.95 17.93 -17.10
CA LEU A 103 35.71 17.05 -16.19
C LEU A 103 36.92 17.75 -15.56
N ASN A 104 37.47 18.77 -16.21
CA ASN A 104 38.65 19.51 -15.72
C ASN A 104 38.30 20.78 -14.92
N ALA A 105 37.13 21.41 -15.14
CA ALA A 105 36.79 22.73 -14.59
C ALA A 105 36.17 22.70 -13.17
N ARG A 106 35.73 21.55 -12.66
CA ARG A 106 35.31 21.40 -11.26
C ARG A 106 36.52 21.04 -10.42
N ASP A 107 37.02 22.00 -9.64
CA ASP A 107 38.04 21.85 -8.57
C ASP A 107 37.51 20.95 -7.41
N MET A 108 37.12 19.72 -7.75
CA MET A 108 36.69 18.68 -6.82
C MET A 108 37.95 17.99 -6.29
N GLU A 109 38.19 18.11 -4.98
CA GLU A 109 39.34 17.57 -4.27
C GLU A 109 39.77 16.18 -4.76
N LYS A 110 40.95 16.10 -5.40
CA LYS A 110 41.92 14.99 -5.57
C LYS A 110 41.47 13.51 -5.35
N ARG A 111 40.22 13.17 -5.65
CA ARG A 111 39.70 11.83 -5.90
C ARG A 111 38.98 11.88 -7.24
N SER A 112 39.31 10.95 -8.13
CA SER A 112 38.66 10.87 -9.45
C SER A 112 37.16 10.65 -9.28
N ILE A 113 36.33 11.43 -9.99
CA ILE A 113 34.86 11.30 -10.09
C ILE A 113 34.43 9.84 -10.37
N THR A 114 35.36 9.06 -10.92
CA THR A 114 35.19 7.68 -11.39
C THR A 114 35.18 6.64 -10.27
N CYS A 115 35.54 7.01 -9.03
CA CYS A 115 35.26 6.18 -7.85
C CYS A 115 33.81 6.37 -7.34
N SER A 116 33.07 7.35 -7.86
CA SER A 116 31.68 7.62 -7.50
C SER A 116 30.67 6.95 -8.44
N PHE A 117 31.13 6.33 -9.53
CA PHE A 117 30.26 5.55 -10.40
C PHE A 117 29.90 4.21 -9.75
N PRO A 118 28.62 3.77 -9.82
CA PRO A 118 28.22 2.48 -9.31
C PRO A 118 28.93 1.35 -10.05
N ASN A 119 29.16 0.22 -9.38
CA ASN A 119 29.66 -0.98 -10.04
C ASN A 119 28.69 -1.41 -11.16
N PRO A 120 29.19 -1.91 -12.31
CA PRO A 120 30.58 -2.29 -12.60
C PRO A 120 31.48 -1.15 -13.14
N TRP A 121 30.97 0.08 -13.21
CA TRP A 121 31.62 1.23 -13.86
C TRP A 121 32.65 1.95 -13.00
N GLY A 122 32.58 1.76 -11.69
CA GLY A 122 33.57 2.25 -10.73
C GLY A 122 35.00 1.85 -11.10
N GLY A 123 35.90 2.84 -11.22
CA GLY A 123 37.33 2.61 -11.43
C GLY A 123 37.79 2.36 -12.88
N LEU A 124 36.91 2.51 -13.88
CA LEU A 124 37.26 2.28 -15.29
C LEU A 124 38.41 3.15 -15.79
N PHE A 125 38.45 4.42 -15.35
CA PHE A 125 39.50 5.38 -15.72
C PHE A 125 40.65 5.47 -14.71
N CYS A 126 40.53 4.84 -13.54
CA CYS A 126 41.58 4.86 -12.53
C CYS A 126 42.84 4.10 -12.99
N GLU A 127 42.69 3.04 -13.79
CA GLU A 127 43.82 2.24 -14.27
C GLU A 127 44.62 2.96 -15.36
N ASP A 128 43.93 3.56 -16.32
CA ASP A 128 44.55 4.25 -17.46
C ASP A 128 45.12 5.62 -17.05
N HIS A 129 44.41 6.35 -16.16
CA HIS A 129 44.94 7.60 -15.57
C HIS A 129 46.19 7.33 -14.73
N CYS A 130 46.20 6.32 -13.87
CA CYS A 130 47.37 5.96 -13.08
C CYS A 130 48.55 5.53 -13.96
N SER A 131 48.29 4.79 -15.05
CA SER A 131 49.32 4.44 -16.03
C SER A 131 49.87 5.66 -16.76
N TYR A 132 49.01 6.60 -17.15
CA TYR A 132 49.40 7.85 -17.81
C TYR A 132 50.29 8.73 -16.93
N ILE A 133 50.06 8.78 -15.61
CA ILE A 133 50.90 9.53 -14.66
C ILE A 133 52.05 8.71 -14.06
N GLY A 134 52.32 7.50 -14.57
CA GLY A 134 53.44 6.65 -14.13
C GLY A 134 53.32 6.12 -12.70
N LYS A 135 52.09 5.93 -12.20
CA LYS A 135 51.80 5.34 -10.88
C LYS A 135 51.26 3.91 -11.04
N PRO A 136 51.61 2.96 -10.15
CA PRO A 136 51.04 1.62 -10.18
C PRO A 136 49.51 1.71 -9.95
N GLY A 137 48.73 1.22 -10.90
CA GLY A 137 47.26 1.22 -10.84
C GLY A 137 46.74 0.42 -9.63
N GLY A 138 45.68 0.92 -9.01
CA GLY A 138 45.05 0.28 -7.85
C GLY A 138 43.57 0.62 -7.74
N GLN A 139 42.77 -0.36 -7.34
CA GLN A 139 41.34 -0.21 -7.04
C GLN A 139 41.14 0.86 -5.95
N CYS A 140 40.07 1.66 -6.08
CA CYS A 140 39.68 2.67 -5.09
C CYS A 140 39.62 1.99 -3.70
N LYS A 141 40.58 2.28 -2.82
CA LYS A 141 40.56 1.80 -1.43
C LYS A 141 39.92 2.85 -0.53
N ASP A 142 39.02 2.41 0.33
CA ASP A 142 38.37 3.23 1.35
C ASP A 142 39.41 3.74 2.37
N GLY A 143 39.92 4.94 2.12
CA GLY A 143 40.81 5.65 3.02
C GLY A 143 40.03 6.39 4.11
N VAL A 144 40.21 5.94 5.35
CA VAL A 144 39.80 6.56 6.62
C VAL A 144 40.17 8.05 6.66
N PHE A 145 39.16 8.92 6.78
CA PHE A 145 39.37 10.35 7.04
C PHE A 145 39.50 10.60 8.55
N LEU A 146 40.71 10.94 8.98
CA LEU A 146 40.96 11.71 10.20
C LEU A 146 40.58 13.17 9.91
N GLY A 147 39.36 13.54 10.31
CA GLY A 147 38.82 14.88 10.10
C GLY A 147 37.32 14.95 10.34
N ALA A 148 36.80 14.18 11.29
CA ALA A 148 35.40 14.28 11.69
C ALA A 148 35.23 15.53 12.58
N LEU A 149 34.83 16.65 11.97
CA LEU A 149 33.73 17.40 12.57
C LEU A 149 32.53 16.45 12.51
N ALA A 150 32.35 15.70 13.60
CA ALA A 150 31.26 14.78 13.76
C ALA A 150 29.96 15.59 13.74
N VAL A 151 29.36 15.76 12.56
CA VAL A 151 27.91 15.61 12.48
C VAL A 151 27.70 14.11 12.72
N GLN A 152 27.68 13.73 13.99
CA GLN A 152 26.89 12.57 14.37
C GLN A 152 25.49 12.89 13.88
N ALA A 153 25.13 12.36 12.71
CA ALA A 153 23.77 11.96 12.51
C ALA A 153 23.53 10.96 13.64
N VAL A 154 23.05 11.46 14.77
CA VAL A 154 22.46 10.63 15.80
C VAL A 154 21.31 9.97 15.06
N CYS A 155 21.56 8.76 14.56
CA CYS A 155 20.50 7.85 14.20
C CYS A 155 19.76 7.68 15.52
N LYS A 156 18.72 8.50 15.76
CA LYS A 156 17.89 8.41 16.94
C LYS A 156 17.33 7.00 16.87
N THR A 157 17.90 6.10 17.66
CA THR A 157 17.34 4.77 17.84
C THR A 157 16.00 4.99 18.50
N VAL A 158 14.93 4.85 17.73
CA VAL A 158 13.57 5.00 18.23
C VAL A 158 13.37 3.97 19.32
N ASN A 159 12.85 4.42 20.45
CA ASN A 159 12.52 3.53 21.53
C ASN A 159 11.29 2.72 21.12
N THR A 160 11.47 1.50 20.62
CA THR A 160 10.36 0.68 20.14
C THR A 160 9.30 0.39 21.21
N SER A 161 9.65 0.49 22.50
CA SER A 161 8.68 0.37 23.61
C SER A 161 7.74 1.58 23.74
N SER A 162 8.05 2.71 23.12
CA SER A 162 7.18 3.89 23.07
C SER A 162 6.27 3.92 21.83
N LEU A 163 6.37 2.95 20.94
CA LEU A 163 5.49 2.84 19.77
C LEU A 163 4.08 2.36 20.17
N LEU A 164 3.11 2.56 19.27
CA LEU A 164 1.77 1.99 19.42
C LEU A 164 1.84 0.48 19.63
N SER A 165 1.19 -0.01 20.68
CA SER A 165 1.09 -1.43 20.99
C SER A 165 -0.26 -1.98 20.53
N TYR A 166 -0.25 -3.18 19.98
CA TYR A 166 -1.46 -3.90 19.57
C TYR A 166 -1.76 -5.00 20.59
N GLN A 167 -2.83 -4.82 21.38
CA GLN A 167 -3.21 -5.79 22.43
C GLN A 167 -3.71 -7.10 21.82
N ASP A 168 -4.49 -6.99 20.74
CA ASP A 168 -5.06 -8.12 20.03
C ASP A 168 -4.78 -7.99 18.54
N LYS A 169 -4.37 -9.09 17.89
CA LYS A 169 -4.19 -9.12 16.43
C LYS A 169 -5.35 -9.88 15.79
N PRO A 170 -6.12 -9.27 14.86
CA PRO A 170 -7.12 -9.98 14.08
C PRO A 170 -6.50 -11.16 13.34
N ARG A 171 -7.19 -12.31 13.33
CA ARG A 171 -6.76 -13.47 12.55
C ARG A 171 -7.20 -13.27 11.11
N VAL A 172 -6.29 -13.42 10.16
CA VAL A 172 -6.52 -13.11 8.74
C VAL A 172 -6.16 -14.31 7.86
N PHE A 173 -7.00 -14.60 6.88
CA PHE A 173 -6.81 -15.61 5.85
C PHE A 173 -7.13 -14.99 4.49
N ILE A 174 -6.19 -14.99 3.55
CA ILE A 174 -6.35 -14.29 2.27
C ILE A 174 -6.59 -15.29 1.14
N LEU A 175 -7.62 -15.06 0.33
CA LEU A 175 -7.90 -15.73 -0.93
C LEU A 175 -7.70 -14.71 -2.05
N SER A 176 -6.76 -14.94 -2.96
CA SER A 176 -6.38 -13.97 -3.98
C SER A 176 -6.12 -14.64 -5.32
N ASP A 177 -6.67 -14.07 -6.39
CA ASP A 177 -6.47 -14.49 -7.77
C ASP A 177 -5.28 -13.76 -8.42
N ILE A 178 -4.25 -13.50 -7.61
CA ILE A 178 -2.97 -12.94 -8.04
C ILE A 178 -2.50 -13.47 -9.39
N SER A 179 -1.86 -12.60 -10.16
CA SER A 179 -1.48 -12.77 -11.58
C SER A 179 -2.60 -12.47 -12.57
N ASN A 180 -3.85 -12.36 -12.13
CA ASN A 180 -4.92 -11.83 -12.98
C ASN A 180 -4.62 -10.38 -13.41
N GLU A 181 -4.45 -9.52 -12.41
CA GLU A 181 -4.10 -8.11 -12.53
C GLU A 181 -2.97 -7.77 -11.53
N PRO A 182 -2.25 -6.63 -11.72
CA PRO A 182 -1.17 -6.25 -10.83
C PRO A 182 -1.61 -5.90 -9.39
N ASP A 183 -2.88 -5.58 -9.18
CA ASP A 183 -3.43 -5.01 -7.95
C ASP A 183 -3.45 -5.99 -6.76
N ASP A 184 -3.63 -7.29 -6.97
CA ASP A 184 -3.43 -8.30 -5.93
C ASP A 184 -1.98 -8.29 -5.42
N GLN A 185 -1.01 -8.14 -6.33
CA GLN A 185 0.42 -8.09 -5.99
C GLN A 185 0.77 -6.79 -5.26
N GLU A 186 0.21 -5.66 -5.70
CA GLU A 186 0.30 -4.37 -5.01
C GLU A 186 -0.27 -4.46 -3.59
N SER A 187 -1.48 -5.02 -3.46
CA SER A 187 -2.20 -5.19 -2.19
C SER A 187 -1.47 -6.14 -1.25
N LEU A 188 -0.88 -7.24 -1.75
CA LEU A 188 -0.03 -8.12 -0.95
C LEU A 188 1.24 -7.41 -0.49
N THR A 189 1.86 -6.63 -1.37
CA THR A 189 3.07 -5.86 -1.07
C THR A 189 2.82 -4.91 0.09
N ARG A 190 1.70 -4.17 0.04
CA ARG A 190 1.27 -3.30 1.12
C ARG A 190 0.89 -4.09 2.36
N TYR A 191 0.05 -5.13 2.25
CA TYR A 191 -0.41 -5.96 3.38
C TYR A 191 0.74 -6.42 4.28
N LEU A 192 1.85 -6.91 3.70
CA LEU A 192 2.99 -7.40 4.47
C LEU A 192 3.65 -6.30 5.32
N LEU A 193 3.58 -5.03 4.92
CA LEU A 193 4.04 -3.88 5.71
C LEU A 193 3.12 -3.53 6.89
N TYR A 194 1.92 -4.12 6.94
CA TYR A 194 0.96 -4.01 8.04
C TYR A 194 0.82 -5.31 8.83
N SER A 195 1.46 -6.39 8.38
CA SER A 195 1.29 -7.74 8.93
C SER A 195 1.65 -7.87 10.41
N ASN A 196 2.44 -6.93 10.95
CA ASN A 196 2.70 -6.86 12.38
C ASN A 196 1.45 -6.59 13.23
N GLN A 197 0.38 -6.06 12.64
CA GLN A 197 -0.92 -5.83 13.29
C GLN A 197 -1.86 -7.05 13.21
N PHE A 198 -1.51 -8.05 12.41
CA PHE A 198 -2.36 -9.20 12.12
C PHE A 198 -1.74 -10.50 12.62
N LYS A 199 -2.59 -11.50 12.80
CA LYS A 199 -2.20 -12.91 12.87
C LYS A 199 -2.60 -13.55 11.55
N THR A 200 -1.75 -13.45 10.54
CA THR A 200 -1.99 -14.08 9.23
C THR A 200 -1.89 -15.59 9.37
N GLU A 201 -2.95 -16.32 9.05
CA GLU A 201 -3.04 -17.78 9.21
C GLU A 201 -3.10 -18.53 7.87
N GLY A 202 -3.25 -17.83 6.75
CA GLY A 202 -3.14 -18.39 5.42
C GLY A 202 -3.04 -17.33 4.32
N LEU A 203 -2.24 -17.64 3.30
CA LEU A 203 -2.17 -16.92 2.02
C LEU A 203 -2.45 -17.95 0.94
N VAL A 204 -3.55 -17.78 0.19
CA VAL A 204 -4.00 -18.80 -0.76
C VAL A 204 -4.25 -18.19 -2.13
N ALA A 205 -3.49 -18.65 -3.12
CA ALA A 205 -3.77 -18.34 -4.51
C ALA A 205 -5.05 -19.08 -4.94
N SER A 206 -6.08 -18.36 -5.35
CA SER A 206 -7.39 -18.86 -5.79
C SER A 206 -7.72 -18.42 -7.21
N THR A 207 -8.89 -18.82 -7.70
CA THR A 207 -9.42 -18.40 -9.00
C THR A 207 -10.45 -17.30 -8.82
N SER A 208 -10.77 -16.59 -9.90
CA SER A 208 -11.89 -15.66 -9.99
C SER A 208 -12.55 -15.76 -11.38
N THR A 209 -13.50 -14.89 -11.69
CA THR A 209 -14.03 -14.76 -13.05
C THR A 209 -12.98 -14.31 -14.07
N TRP A 210 -11.95 -13.60 -13.62
CA TRP A 210 -10.88 -13.05 -14.45
C TRP A 210 -9.69 -14.01 -14.57
N LEU A 211 -9.48 -14.87 -13.56
CA LEU A 211 -8.57 -16.00 -13.61
C LEU A 211 -9.28 -17.32 -13.27
N ARG A 212 -9.86 -17.96 -14.29
CA ARG A 212 -10.86 -19.02 -14.09
C ARG A 212 -10.31 -20.43 -13.87
N ASP A 213 -9.18 -20.76 -14.48
CA ASP A 213 -8.75 -22.15 -14.67
C ASP A 213 -7.29 -22.40 -14.26
N ALA A 214 -6.69 -21.49 -13.47
CA ALA A 214 -5.31 -21.58 -12.98
C ALA A 214 -5.14 -20.81 -11.65
N VAL A 215 -4.05 -21.09 -10.93
CA VAL A 215 -3.61 -20.35 -9.73
C VAL A 215 -2.09 -20.16 -9.78
N TYR A 216 -1.59 -19.03 -9.26
CA TYR A 216 -0.16 -18.66 -9.35
C TYR A 216 0.44 -18.30 -7.97
N PRO A 217 0.57 -19.26 -7.03
CA PRO A 217 1.20 -19.01 -5.73
C PRO A 217 2.66 -18.51 -5.84
N GLU A 218 3.35 -18.76 -6.96
CA GLU A 218 4.69 -18.25 -7.25
C GLU A 218 4.79 -16.72 -7.23
N ASP A 219 3.73 -16.02 -7.61
CA ASP A 219 3.71 -14.56 -7.63
C ASP A 219 3.62 -14.01 -6.19
N MET A 220 2.85 -14.68 -5.32
CA MET A 220 2.89 -14.40 -3.88
C MET A 220 4.27 -14.70 -3.30
N LEU A 221 4.90 -15.80 -3.74
CA LEU A 221 6.22 -16.20 -3.27
C LEU A 221 7.29 -15.17 -3.64
N GLN A 222 7.21 -14.53 -4.81
CA GLN A 222 8.11 -13.44 -5.19
C GLN A 222 8.02 -12.27 -4.20
N VAL A 223 6.81 -11.82 -3.87
CA VAL A 223 6.58 -10.73 -2.90
C VAL A 223 7.07 -11.14 -1.51
N ILE A 224 6.74 -12.35 -1.06
CA ILE A 224 7.18 -12.89 0.24
C ILE A 224 8.70 -12.97 0.33
N ASN A 225 9.38 -13.35 -0.76
CA ASN A 225 10.84 -13.41 -0.81
C ASN A 225 11.47 -12.03 -0.68
N ALA A 226 10.95 -11.03 -1.39
CA ALA A 226 11.41 -9.66 -1.28
C ALA A 226 11.18 -9.11 0.15
N TYR A 227 10.01 -9.37 0.72
CA TYR A 227 9.66 -9.00 2.10
C TYR A 227 10.61 -9.64 3.13
N GLY A 228 10.96 -10.92 2.94
CA GLY A 228 11.88 -11.64 3.80
C GLY A 228 13.26 -10.97 3.91
N ASN A 229 13.70 -10.26 2.87
CA ASN A 229 14.98 -9.54 2.87
C ASN A 229 14.95 -8.24 3.69
N VAL A 230 13.77 -7.73 4.02
CA VAL A 230 13.60 -6.46 4.76
C VAL A 230 12.93 -6.61 6.12
N THR A 231 12.54 -7.83 6.52
CA THR A 231 11.84 -8.07 7.79
C THR A 231 12.64 -7.58 9.00
N ASP A 232 13.96 -7.77 9.00
CA ASP A 232 14.83 -7.30 10.09
C ASP A 232 14.90 -5.76 10.18
N ASN A 233 14.76 -5.06 9.04
CA ASN A 233 14.66 -3.60 9.06
C ASN A 233 13.29 -3.17 9.60
N LEU A 234 12.20 -3.77 9.11
CA LEU A 234 10.84 -3.51 9.60
C LEU A 234 10.72 -3.70 11.12
N ASN A 235 11.35 -4.75 11.67
CA ASN A 235 11.31 -5.04 13.10
C ASN A 235 12.04 -4.02 13.99
N LYS A 236 12.93 -3.19 13.43
CA LYS A 236 13.50 -2.03 14.13
C LYS A 236 12.49 -0.90 14.34
N HIS A 237 11.41 -0.90 13.56
CA HIS A 237 10.31 0.07 13.59
C HIS A 237 9.02 -0.51 14.19
N ALA A 238 9.08 -1.72 14.76
CA ALA A 238 7.94 -2.41 15.33
C ALA A 238 8.01 -2.44 16.87
N PRO A 239 6.87 -2.34 17.58
CA PRO A 239 6.84 -2.52 19.02
C PRO A 239 7.25 -3.96 19.40
N PRO A 240 7.91 -4.18 20.56
CA PRO A 240 8.38 -5.50 20.97
C PRO A 240 7.27 -6.57 21.02
N GLY A 241 6.05 -6.19 21.42
CA GLY A 241 4.90 -7.09 21.52
C GLY A 241 4.23 -7.43 20.19
N ALA A 242 4.61 -6.77 19.09
CA ALA A 242 4.01 -6.97 17.78
C ALA A 242 5.02 -6.77 16.67
N GLN A 243 6.03 -7.66 16.68
CA GLN A 243 6.99 -7.81 15.59
C GLN A 243 6.32 -8.37 14.32
N TYR A 244 6.92 -8.05 13.19
CA TYR A 244 6.67 -8.62 11.87
C TYR A 244 7.09 -10.09 11.83
N ALA A 245 6.24 -10.94 11.24
CA ALA A 245 6.56 -12.34 11.02
C ALA A 245 7.61 -12.48 9.90
N SER A 246 8.43 -13.54 9.94
CA SER A 246 9.48 -13.76 8.93
C SER A 246 8.92 -14.13 7.56
N GLY A 247 9.72 -13.90 6.51
CA GLY A 247 9.42 -14.45 5.17
C GLY A 247 9.22 -15.97 5.20
N ASP A 248 10.01 -16.71 6.00
CA ASP A 248 9.84 -18.16 6.18
C ASP A 248 8.47 -18.54 6.76
N TYR A 249 7.95 -17.75 7.70
CA TYR A 249 6.61 -17.96 8.23
C TYR A 249 5.56 -17.82 7.10
N PHE A 250 5.62 -16.75 6.31
CA PHE A 250 4.68 -16.56 5.20
C PHE A 250 4.80 -17.65 4.13
N ARG A 251 6.02 -18.08 3.77
CA ARG A 251 6.23 -19.25 2.91
C ARG A 251 5.56 -20.50 3.48
N SER A 252 5.64 -20.71 4.80
CA SER A 252 5.07 -21.89 5.45
C SER A 252 3.54 -21.97 5.42
N ILE A 253 2.86 -20.83 5.24
CA ILE A 253 1.39 -20.74 5.18
C ILE A 253 0.83 -20.43 3.78
N LEU A 254 1.70 -20.21 2.79
CA LEU A 254 1.32 -20.07 1.38
C LEU A 254 0.81 -21.41 0.85
N ARG A 255 -0.38 -21.42 0.26
CA ARG A 255 -1.00 -22.61 -0.34
C ARG A 255 -1.68 -22.29 -1.66
N SER A 256 -1.98 -23.33 -2.43
CA SER A 256 -2.85 -23.24 -3.60
C SER A 256 -4.29 -23.59 -3.24
N GLY A 257 -5.22 -22.81 -3.78
CA GLY A 257 -6.63 -23.10 -3.87
C GLY A 257 -6.94 -24.11 -4.98
N ALA A 258 -8.22 -24.24 -5.34
CA ALA A 258 -8.61 -25.01 -6.50
C ALA A 258 -8.40 -24.19 -7.78
N ALA A 259 -7.69 -24.74 -8.77
CA ALA A 259 -7.50 -24.15 -10.10
C ALA A 259 -8.74 -24.32 -11.01
N THR A 260 -9.92 -24.14 -10.42
CA THR A 260 -11.21 -24.33 -11.08
C THR A 260 -12.19 -23.27 -10.61
N TYR A 261 -12.78 -22.54 -11.54
CA TYR A 261 -13.70 -21.44 -11.26
C TYR A 261 -14.89 -21.86 -10.38
N GLY A 262 -15.09 -21.13 -9.29
CA GLY A 262 -16.36 -21.04 -8.58
C GLY A 262 -16.93 -22.38 -8.12
N MET A 263 -18.23 -22.55 -8.27
CA MET A 263 -18.99 -23.73 -7.81
C MET A 263 -18.60 -25.02 -8.53
N LYS A 264 -17.88 -24.96 -9.65
CA LYS A 264 -17.30 -26.17 -10.27
C LYS A 264 -16.22 -26.82 -9.39
N ALA A 265 -15.65 -26.06 -8.45
CA ALA A 265 -14.73 -26.56 -7.43
C ALA A 265 -15.43 -26.99 -6.12
N VAL A 266 -16.76 -27.06 -6.10
CA VAL A 266 -17.54 -27.38 -4.90
C VAL A 266 -18.38 -28.63 -5.11
N GLY A 267 -18.35 -29.57 -4.16
CA GLY A 267 -19.19 -30.77 -4.19
C GLY A 267 -18.63 -32.00 -3.46
N ASP A 268 -19.47 -33.04 -3.38
CA ASP A 268 -19.19 -34.30 -2.69
C ASP A 268 -17.92 -34.99 -3.21
N ASN A 269 -17.77 -35.09 -4.54
CA ASN A 269 -16.63 -35.75 -5.17
C ASN A 269 -15.41 -34.84 -5.33
N VAL A 270 -15.48 -33.60 -4.87
CA VAL A 270 -14.34 -32.67 -4.89
C VAL A 270 -13.60 -32.75 -3.55
N THR A 271 -12.27 -32.88 -3.59
CA THR A 271 -11.44 -32.89 -2.37
C THR A 271 -11.04 -31.46 -1.98
N LEU A 272 -10.67 -31.25 -0.71
CA LEU A 272 -10.11 -29.96 -0.30
C LEU A 272 -8.76 -29.75 -0.99
N SER A 273 -8.59 -28.57 -1.60
CA SER A 273 -7.26 -28.07 -1.98
C SER A 273 -6.38 -27.89 -0.74
N ASP A 274 -5.08 -27.70 -0.92
CA ASP A 274 -4.19 -27.49 0.23
C ASP A 274 -4.53 -26.20 1.00
N GLY A 275 -4.99 -25.16 0.30
CA GLY A 275 -5.57 -23.97 0.94
C GLY A 275 -6.85 -24.29 1.72
N GLY A 276 -7.73 -25.15 1.18
CA GLY A 276 -8.94 -25.59 1.87
C GLY A 276 -8.65 -26.43 3.12
N LYS A 277 -7.66 -27.32 3.07
CA LYS A 277 -7.21 -28.09 4.25
C LYS A 277 -6.68 -27.15 5.33
N LEU A 278 -5.86 -26.18 4.95
CA LEU A 278 -5.33 -25.18 5.88
C LEU A 278 -6.46 -24.38 6.52
N LEU A 279 -7.42 -23.88 5.73
CA LEU A 279 -8.57 -23.14 6.25
C LEU A 279 -9.41 -23.98 7.24
N LEU A 280 -9.69 -25.24 6.90
CA LEU A 280 -10.41 -26.15 7.80
C LEU A 280 -9.66 -26.33 9.12
N GLU A 281 -8.34 -26.55 9.08
CA GLU A 281 -7.48 -26.63 10.27
C GLU A 281 -7.59 -25.36 11.13
N ARG A 282 -7.62 -24.17 10.52
CA ARG A 282 -7.75 -22.89 11.26
C ARG A 282 -9.12 -22.70 11.90
N LEU A 283 -10.18 -23.25 11.32
CA LEU A 283 -11.53 -23.23 11.91
C LEU A 283 -11.66 -24.22 13.07
N GLN A 284 -10.96 -25.35 13.00
CA GLN A 284 -10.92 -26.37 14.04
C GLN A 284 -10.03 -26.00 15.24
N SER A 285 -9.11 -25.04 15.06
CA SER A 285 -8.27 -24.52 16.14
C SER A 285 -9.13 -23.99 17.31
N PRO A 286 -8.70 -24.21 18.58
CA PRO A 286 -9.45 -23.82 19.79
C PRO A 286 -9.47 -22.30 20.06
N SER A 287 -9.36 -21.48 19.01
CA SER A 287 -9.45 -20.03 19.10
C SER A 287 -10.90 -19.58 19.01
N GLU A 288 -11.35 -18.86 20.03
CA GLU A 288 -12.64 -18.14 20.04
C GLU A 288 -12.58 -16.82 19.26
N LYS A 289 -11.38 -16.35 18.91
CA LYS A 289 -11.24 -15.13 18.11
C LYS A 289 -11.73 -15.32 16.66
N PRO A 290 -12.42 -14.32 16.09
CA PRO A 290 -12.78 -14.23 14.69
C PRO A 290 -11.66 -14.64 13.74
N LEU A 291 -12.00 -15.35 12.65
CA LEU A 291 -11.13 -15.51 11.48
C LEU A 291 -11.71 -14.69 10.32
N TRP A 292 -10.97 -13.66 9.92
CA TRP A 292 -11.29 -12.84 8.76
C TRP A 292 -10.77 -13.51 7.49
N VAL A 293 -11.69 -13.84 6.58
CA VAL A 293 -11.37 -14.29 5.22
C VAL A 293 -11.48 -13.07 4.30
N LEU A 294 -10.33 -12.60 3.82
CA LEU A 294 -10.26 -11.51 2.83
C LEU A 294 -10.25 -12.14 1.45
N ALA A 295 -11.31 -11.90 0.69
CA ALA A 295 -11.49 -12.44 -0.66
C ALA A 295 -11.22 -11.35 -1.67
N TRP A 296 -10.01 -11.38 -2.22
CA TRP A 296 -9.54 -10.50 -3.30
C TRP A 296 -10.05 -11.04 -4.63
N GLY A 297 -9.99 -12.36 -4.81
CA GLY A 297 -10.61 -13.07 -5.93
C GLY A 297 -11.90 -13.81 -5.60
N GLY A 298 -12.04 -15.03 -6.13
CA GLY A 298 -13.16 -15.91 -5.83
C GLY A 298 -13.06 -16.64 -4.49
N THR A 299 -14.21 -17.04 -3.95
CA THR A 299 -14.33 -17.68 -2.63
C THR A 299 -14.48 -19.21 -2.70
N ASN A 300 -14.13 -19.84 -3.83
CA ASN A 300 -14.31 -21.29 -4.04
C ASN A 300 -13.65 -22.18 -2.97
N VAL A 301 -12.51 -21.77 -2.42
CA VAL A 301 -11.82 -22.44 -1.30
C VAL A 301 -12.69 -22.44 -0.05
N LEU A 302 -13.23 -21.28 0.32
CA LEU A 302 -14.12 -21.12 1.47
C LEU A 302 -15.42 -21.93 1.27
N ALA A 303 -16.04 -21.82 0.09
CA ALA A 303 -17.28 -22.53 -0.21
C ALA A 303 -17.11 -24.05 -0.11
N GLN A 304 -16.01 -24.60 -0.63
CA GLN A 304 -15.76 -26.03 -0.53
C GLN A 304 -15.45 -26.49 0.90
N VAL A 305 -14.79 -25.66 1.72
CA VAL A 305 -14.61 -25.95 3.15
C VAL A 305 -15.95 -25.96 3.89
N LEU A 306 -16.80 -24.96 3.65
CA LEU A 306 -18.14 -24.90 4.23
C LEU A 306 -19.00 -26.10 3.82
N TYR A 307 -18.93 -26.47 2.54
CA TYR A 307 -19.60 -27.67 2.02
C TYR A 307 -19.15 -28.94 2.76
N LYS A 308 -17.83 -29.15 2.92
CA LYS A 308 -17.30 -30.31 3.64
C LYS A 308 -17.58 -30.28 5.13
N ILE A 309 -17.59 -29.11 5.75
CA ILE A 309 -18.00 -28.94 7.15
C ILE A 309 -19.47 -29.39 7.33
N HIS A 310 -20.35 -28.96 6.43
CA HIS A 310 -21.77 -29.32 6.50
C HIS A 310 -22.01 -30.84 6.30
N GLN A 311 -21.24 -31.51 5.43
CA GLN A 311 -21.40 -32.94 5.18
C GLN A 311 -20.80 -33.82 6.28
N ASN A 312 -19.66 -33.42 6.86
CA ASN A 312 -18.84 -34.33 7.67
C ASN A 312 -18.95 -34.10 9.18
N TYR A 313 -19.61 -33.03 9.63
CA TYR A 313 -19.71 -32.67 11.05
C TYR A 313 -21.18 -32.55 11.46
N SER A 314 -21.42 -32.62 12.77
CA SER A 314 -22.75 -32.36 13.33
C SER A 314 -23.21 -30.93 12.99
N SER A 315 -24.52 -30.69 13.00
CA SER A 315 -25.07 -29.35 12.77
C SER A 315 -24.52 -28.33 13.77
N GLU A 316 -24.34 -28.75 15.02
CA GLU A 316 -23.81 -27.94 16.11
C GLU A 316 -22.33 -27.59 15.88
N ASP A 317 -21.48 -28.58 15.56
CA ASP A 317 -20.05 -28.35 15.29
C ASP A 317 -19.86 -27.51 14.03
N ALA A 318 -20.67 -27.76 12.99
CA ALA A 318 -20.66 -26.97 11.77
C ALA A 318 -21.01 -25.50 12.04
N ALA A 319 -22.06 -25.25 12.84
CA ALA A 319 -22.45 -23.90 13.25
C ALA A 319 -21.37 -23.22 14.10
N ALA A 320 -20.76 -23.94 15.04
CA ALA A 320 -19.67 -23.44 15.87
C ALA A 320 -18.40 -23.09 15.07
N MET A 321 -18.10 -23.83 13.99
CA MET A 321 -17.02 -23.47 13.07
C MET A 321 -17.39 -22.24 12.22
N ARG A 322 -18.63 -22.17 11.70
CA ARG A 322 -19.09 -21.04 10.87
C ARG A 322 -19.16 -19.73 11.65
N SER A 323 -19.58 -19.74 12.91
CA SER A 323 -19.69 -18.53 13.74
C SER A 323 -18.35 -17.81 13.98
N LYS A 324 -17.22 -18.48 13.72
CA LYS A 324 -15.88 -17.88 13.75
C LYS A 324 -15.59 -17.03 12.51
N LEU A 325 -16.27 -17.24 11.39
CA LEU A 325 -15.97 -16.60 10.11
C LEU A 325 -16.51 -15.17 10.04
N ARG A 326 -15.63 -14.27 9.61
CA ARG A 326 -15.98 -12.95 9.05
C ARG A 326 -15.42 -12.93 7.64
N VAL A 327 -16.20 -12.54 6.64
CA VAL A 327 -15.75 -12.45 5.25
C VAL A 327 -15.80 -11.00 4.81
N TYR A 328 -14.72 -10.54 4.18
CA TYR A 328 -14.71 -9.28 3.44
C TYR A 328 -14.34 -9.64 1.99
N ALA A 329 -15.30 -9.52 1.08
CA ALA A 329 -15.11 -9.77 -0.34
C ALA A 329 -15.06 -8.46 -1.14
N ILE A 330 -14.04 -8.33 -2.00
CA ILE A 330 -13.86 -7.20 -2.92
C ILE A 330 -14.80 -7.41 -4.10
N SER A 331 -16.07 -7.10 -3.82
CA SER A 331 -17.21 -7.66 -4.57
C SER A 331 -17.19 -9.20 -4.57
N ASP A 332 -18.24 -9.83 -5.08
CA ASP A 332 -18.23 -11.27 -5.34
C ASP A 332 -17.67 -11.54 -6.76
N GLN A 333 -16.46 -12.11 -6.85
CA GLN A 333 -15.78 -12.34 -8.13
C GLN A 333 -16.00 -13.74 -8.73
N ASP A 334 -16.80 -14.59 -8.08
CA ASP A 334 -17.29 -15.86 -8.63
C ASP A 334 -18.72 -16.17 -8.15
N ASP A 335 -19.26 -17.32 -8.56
CA ASP A 335 -20.61 -17.76 -8.17
C ASP A 335 -20.68 -18.37 -6.76
N THR A 336 -19.56 -18.46 -6.04
CA THR A 336 -19.52 -19.06 -4.70
C THR A 336 -19.83 -18.04 -3.60
N GLY A 337 -19.50 -16.76 -3.76
CA GLY A 337 -19.85 -15.71 -2.80
C GLY A 337 -21.37 -15.58 -2.57
N PRO A 338 -22.18 -15.42 -3.63
CA PRO A 338 -23.64 -15.43 -3.52
C PRO A 338 -24.18 -16.75 -2.97
N TRP A 339 -23.57 -17.88 -3.34
CA TRP A 339 -23.95 -19.20 -2.80
C TRP A 339 -23.70 -19.29 -1.29
N ILE A 340 -22.55 -18.81 -0.79
CA ILE A 340 -22.24 -18.76 0.64
C ILE A 340 -23.28 -17.92 1.36
N ARG A 341 -23.54 -16.70 0.90
CA ARG A 341 -24.50 -15.81 1.55
C ARG A 341 -25.90 -16.41 1.55
N GLN A 342 -26.31 -17.12 0.50
CA GLN A 342 -27.63 -17.76 0.44
C GLN A 342 -27.75 -18.99 1.37
N ASN A 343 -26.70 -19.80 1.50
CA ASN A 343 -26.76 -21.08 2.23
C ASN A 343 -26.33 -20.95 3.70
N TYR A 344 -25.54 -19.93 4.03
CA TYR A 344 -25.01 -19.66 5.37
C TYR A 344 -25.19 -18.17 5.72
N PRO A 345 -26.44 -17.69 5.80
CA PRO A 345 -26.75 -16.27 6.05
C PRO A 345 -26.30 -15.78 7.44
N ASP A 346 -25.95 -16.71 8.34
CA ASP A 346 -25.39 -16.45 9.67
C ASP A 346 -23.95 -15.92 9.63
N ILE A 347 -23.21 -16.19 8.54
CA ILE A 347 -21.82 -15.70 8.38
C ILE A 347 -21.82 -14.18 8.25
N PHE A 348 -21.01 -13.51 9.07
CA PHE A 348 -20.72 -12.09 8.92
C PHE A 348 -20.02 -11.87 7.57
N TYR A 349 -20.66 -11.14 6.65
CA TYR A 349 -20.17 -11.00 5.28
C TYR A 349 -20.26 -9.55 4.84
N ILE A 350 -19.15 -8.95 4.44
CA ILE A 350 -19.07 -7.64 3.79
C ILE A 350 -18.83 -7.86 2.30
N SER A 351 -19.66 -7.26 1.45
CA SER A 351 -19.43 -7.24 -0.01
C SER A 351 -20.14 -6.07 -0.69
N SER A 352 -19.42 -5.39 -1.58
CA SER A 352 -20.03 -4.42 -2.48
C SER A 352 -20.88 -5.14 -3.52
N THR A 353 -22.20 -5.11 -3.36
CA THR A 353 -23.13 -5.76 -4.29
C THR A 353 -23.65 -4.82 -5.35
N HIS A 354 -23.35 -5.12 -6.61
CA HIS A 354 -23.78 -4.36 -7.77
C HIS A 354 -24.14 -5.28 -8.95
N GLY A 355 -24.66 -4.73 -10.04
CA GLY A 355 -24.86 -5.49 -11.27
C GLY A 355 -23.54 -6.09 -11.76
N TRP A 356 -23.59 -7.26 -12.41
CA TRP A 356 -22.38 -7.96 -12.85
C TRP A 356 -21.45 -7.05 -13.67
N ASN A 357 -20.16 -7.04 -13.32
CA ASN A 357 -19.11 -6.22 -13.96
C ASN A 357 -19.35 -4.69 -13.91
N GLN A 358 -20.22 -4.21 -12.99
CA GLN A 358 -20.44 -2.78 -12.74
C GLN A 358 -19.59 -2.28 -11.54
N TYR A 359 -18.29 -2.61 -11.53
CA TYR A 359 -17.40 -2.32 -10.39
C TYR A 359 -17.32 -0.84 -10.03
N GLY A 360 -17.54 0.07 -10.99
CA GLY A 360 -17.60 1.50 -10.73
C GLY A 360 -18.71 1.92 -9.74
N MET A 361 -19.57 1.01 -9.29
CA MET A 361 -20.56 1.22 -8.23
C MET A 361 -20.06 0.84 -6.83
N ALA A 362 -18.95 0.10 -6.74
CA ALA A 362 -18.46 -0.48 -5.50
C ALA A 362 -17.63 0.52 -4.69
N THR A 363 -17.73 0.45 -3.36
CA THR A 363 -16.96 1.29 -2.44
C THR A 363 -15.44 1.17 -2.67
N TRP A 364 -14.93 -0.05 -2.86
CA TRP A 364 -13.49 -0.33 -2.87
C TRP A 364 -12.71 0.39 -3.96
N ILE A 365 -13.36 0.78 -5.08
CA ILE A 365 -12.69 1.55 -6.14
C ILE A 365 -12.14 2.88 -5.63
N ALA A 366 -12.68 3.40 -4.52
CA ALA A 366 -12.29 4.67 -3.93
C ALA A 366 -10.89 4.66 -3.27
N ILE A 367 -10.18 3.53 -3.32
CA ILE A 367 -8.74 3.47 -3.04
C ILE A 367 -7.94 4.33 -4.03
N SER A 368 -8.31 4.36 -5.31
CA SER A 368 -7.57 5.10 -6.37
C SER A 368 -8.32 5.35 -7.68
N GLY A 369 -9.57 4.91 -7.81
CA GLY A 369 -10.32 4.82 -9.05
C GLY A 369 -11.18 6.03 -9.42
N GLU A 370 -11.08 7.15 -8.71
CA GLU A 370 -11.97 8.31 -8.91
C GLU A 370 -11.96 8.82 -10.36
N THR A 371 -10.79 8.89 -10.98
CA THR A 371 -10.63 9.34 -12.38
C THR A 371 -11.00 8.25 -13.38
N TYR A 372 -10.59 7.00 -13.13
CA TYR A 372 -10.84 5.89 -14.06
C TYR A 372 -12.35 5.59 -14.20
N TYR A 373 -13.09 5.61 -13.09
CA TYR A 373 -14.53 5.35 -13.08
C TYR A 373 -15.40 6.62 -13.14
N ASN A 374 -14.80 7.81 -13.19
CA ASN A 374 -15.49 9.11 -13.15
C ASN A 374 -16.45 9.20 -11.95
N LYS A 375 -15.91 8.95 -10.75
CA LYS A 375 -16.62 8.97 -9.46
C LYS A 375 -15.92 9.92 -8.52
N ASP A 376 -16.67 10.84 -7.92
CA ASP A 376 -16.16 11.81 -6.95
C ASP A 376 -14.89 12.57 -7.38
N GLU A 377 -14.76 12.90 -8.68
CA GLU A 377 -13.59 13.63 -9.17
C GLU A 377 -13.39 14.98 -8.46
N GLY A 378 -12.17 15.19 -7.95
CA GLY A 378 -11.81 16.34 -7.11
C GLY A 378 -12.26 16.22 -5.64
N GLY A 379 -12.83 15.08 -5.25
CA GLY A 379 -13.02 14.68 -3.86
C GLY A 379 -11.69 14.46 -3.15
N PRO A 380 -10.98 13.35 -3.46
CA PRO A 380 -9.69 13.01 -2.87
C PRO A 380 -8.48 13.69 -3.55
N ASN A 381 -7.31 13.51 -2.93
CA ASN A 381 -6.02 13.89 -3.49
C ASN A 381 -5.49 12.83 -4.50
N SER A 382 -5.78 13.02 -5.78
CA SER A 382 -5.35 12.10 -6.84
C SER A 382 -3.84 12.12 -7.13
N THR A 383 -3.08 13.08 -6.57
CA THR A 383 -1.61 13.16 -6.81
C THR A 383 -0.82 12.07 -6.10
N THR A 384 -1.43 11.37 -5.14
CA THR A 384 -0.80 10.33 -4.32
C THR A 384 -1.05 8.90 -4.85
N VAL A 385 -1.68 8.79 -6.02
CA VAL A 385 -2.02 7.50 -6.65
C VAL A 385 -1.60 7.45 -8.12
N THR A 386 -0.65 8.31 -8.53
CA THR A 386 -0.09 8.31 -9.89
C THR A 386 1.11 7.37 -9.99
N HIS A 387 1.45 6.94 -11.20
CA HIS A 387 2.67 6.17 -11.44
C HIS A 387 3.93 6.88 -10.95
N GLU A 388 4.04 8.19 -11.15
CA GLU A 388 5.19 8.96 -10.69
C GLU A 388 5.30 8.97 -9.17
N TRP A 389 4.17 9.16 -8.47
CA TRP A 389 4.17 9.13 -7.01
C TRP A 389 4.52 7.74 -6.49
N LEU A 390 3.95 6.68 -7.07
CA LEU A 390 4.26 5.31 -6.70
C LEU A 390 5.73 4.97 -6.95
N ARG A 391 6.29 5.37 -8.10
CA ARG A 391 7.71 5.18 -8.41
C ARG A 391 8.61 5.82 -7.36
N ASP A 392 8.30 7.05 -6.99
CA ASP A 392 9.18 7.87 -6.16
C ASP A 392 9.03 7.55 -4.66
N ASN A 393 7.91 6.95 -4.23
CA ASN A 393 7.60 6.73 -2.80
C ASN A 393 7.40 5.26 -2.43
N ILE A 394 6.94 4.42 -3.36
CA ILE A 394 6.53 3.03 -3.10
C ILE A 394 7.44 2.01 -3.79
N GLN A 395 7.77 2.19 -5.07
CA GLN A 395 8.61 1.25 -5.84
C GLN A 395 10.11 1.47 -5.56
N ILE A 396 10.45 1.73 -4.30
CA ILE A 396 11.78 2.12 -3.85
C ILE A 396 12.45 1.01 -3.02
N GLY A 397 13.78 1.04 -3.01
CA GLY A 397 14.59 0.17 -2.17
C GLY A 397 14.49 -1.32 -2.54
N PRO A 398 15.09 -2.21 -1.72
CA PRO A 398 15.20 -3.63 -2.04
C PRO A 398 13.86 -4.39 -2.01
N TYR A 399 12.81 -3.80 -1.44
CA TYR A 399 11.48 -4.39 -1.38
C TYR A 399 10.57 -3.86 -2.48
N GLY A 400 10.32 -2.55 -2.49
CA GLY A 400 9.34 -1.92 -3.37
C GLY A 400 9.63 -2.13 -4.85
N SER A 401 10.90 -2.03 -5.25
CA SER A 401 11.31 -2.18 -6.66
C SER A 401 11.13 -3.60 -7.23
N VAL A 402 10.88 -4.60 -6.36
CA VAL A 402 10.69 -6.00 -6.74
C VAL A 402 9.25 -6.44 -6.53
N ALA A 403 8.64 -5.97 -5.44
CA ALA A 403 7.35 -6.44 -4.96
C ALA A 403 6.19 -5.64 -5.57
N TYR A 404 6.35 -4.33 -5.81
CA TYR A 404 5.27 -3.44 -6.23
C TYR A 404 5.32 -3.17 -7.74
N PRO A 405 4.44 -3.76 -8.56
CA PRO A 405 4.40 -3.51 -10.01
C PRO A 405 3.76 -2.16 -10.37
N ASP A 406 3.70 -1.83 -11.66
CA ASP A 406 2.87 -0.73 -12.16
C ASP A 406 1.41 -1.19 -12.30
N PHE A 407 0.48 -0.36 -11.83
CA PHE A 407 -0.94 -0.65 -11.96
C PHE A 407 -1.41 -0.54 -13.43
N LYS A 408 -2.46 -1.29 -13.78
CA LYS A 408 -2.99 -1.30 -15.16
C LYS A 408 -4.27 -0.48 -15.32
N PHE A 409 -5.13 -0.45 -14.30
CA PHE A 409 -6.41 0.26 -14.31
C PHE A 409 -6.45 1.26 -13.15
N ILE A 410 -6.67 0.74 -11.95
CA ILE A 410 -6.55 1.46 -10.68
C ILE A 410 -5.50 0.72 -9.83
N MET A 411 -4.89 1.39 -8.85
CA MET A 411 -3.99 0.72 -7.90
C MET A 411 -4.77 0.05 -6.77
N GLU A 412 -4.30 -1.11 -6.33
CA GLU A 412 -4.66 -1.73 -5.04
C GLU A 412 -6.18 -1.93 -4.78
N GLY A 413 -6.94 -2.44 -5.76
CA GLY A 413 -8.38 -2.66 -5.63
C GLY A 413 -8.79 -3.46 -4.38
N ASP A 414 -7.94 -4.39 -3.94
CA ASP A 414 -8.22 -5.29 -2.82
C ASP A 414 -7.81 -4.78 -1.44
N THR A 415 -6.93 -3.77 -1.41
CA THR A 415 -6.37 -3.21 -0.19
C THR A 415 -7.40 -2.75 0.85
N PRO A 416 -8.58 -2.19 0.47
CA PRO A 416 -9.62 -1.85 1.43
C PRO A 416 -10.00 -2.98 2.40
N SER A 417 -9.93 -4.25 1.95
CA SER A 417 -10.28 -5.41 2.78
C SER A 417 -9.42 -5.54 4.06
N PHE A 418 -8.13 -5.20 4.00
CA PHE A 418 -7.27 -5.24 5.19
C PHE A 418 -7.11 -3.86 5.84
N LEU A 419 -7.24 -2.75 5.10
CA LEU A 419 -7.35 -1.41 5.70
C LEU A 419 -8.59 -1.28 6.60
N TYR A 420 -9.59 -2.13 6.39
CA TYR A 420 -10.72 -2.28 7.30
C TYR A 420 -10.32 -2.79 8.69
N LEU A 421 -9.26 -3.60 8.78
CA LEU A 421 -8.82 -4.31 9.99
C LEU A 421 -7.64 -3.66 10.71
N ILE A 422 -6.99 -2.66 10.12
CA ILE A 422 -5.86 -1.99 10.77
C ILE A 422 -6.29 -1.33 12.07
N GLN A 423 -5.39 -1.33 13.03
CA GLN A 423 -5.64 -0.82 14.37
C GLN A 423 -5.03 0.57 14.50
N ASN A 424 -5.70 1.57 13.93
CA ASN A 424 -5.31 2.99 14.00
C ASN A 424 -6.22 3.82 14.92
N GLY A 425 -7.20 3.18 15.59
CA GLY A 425 -8.14 3.79 16.52
C GLY A 425 -9.39 4.42 15.90
N LEU A 426 -9.56 4.30 14.57
CA LEU A 426 -10.72 4.83 13.85
C LEU A 426 -11.88 3.83 13.78
N GLY A 427 -11.59 2.61 13.33
CA GLY A 427 -12.59 1.58 13.04
C GLY A 427 -12.84 0.61 14.20
N ASP A 428 -13.87 -0.20 14.03
CA ASP A 428 -14.18 -1.38 14.85
C ASP A 428 -14.62 -2.49 13.90
N SER A 429 -13.84 -3.56 13.82
CA SER A 429 -14.05 -4.62 12.83
C SER A 429 -15.33 -5.41 13.03
N GLU A 430 -15.91 -5.42 14.24
CA GLU A 430 -17.19 -6.09 14.49
C GLU A 430 -18.38 -5.14 14.29
N ASN A 431 -18.14 -3.87 13.95
CA ASN A 431 -19.15 -2.84 13.69
C ASN A 431 -18.93 -2.15 12.32
N PRO A 432 -19.31 -2.77 11.19
CA PRO A 432 -19.07 -2.23 9.84
C PRO A 432 -19.64 -0.82 9.60
N GLY A 433 -20.73 -0.48 10.30
CA GLY A 433 -21.37 0.83 10.20
C GLY A 433 -20.52 1.97 10.78
N TYR A 434 -19.47 1.68 11.55
CA TYR A 434 -18.65 2.72 12.17
C TYR A 434 -17.70 3.39 11.19
N GLY A 435 -17.30 2.72 10.12
CA GLY A 435 -16.35 3.25 9.14
C GLY A 435 -14.90 3.13 9.60
N SER A 436 -14.03 2.90 8.63
CA SER A 436 -12.59 2.69 8.77
C SER A 436 -11.87 3.16 7.50
N TRP A 437 -10.54 3.00 7.41
CA TRP A 437 -9.83 3.23 6.14
C TRP A 437 -10.28 2.28 5.02
N GLY A 438 -10.82 1.10 5.38
CA GLY A 438 -11.39 0.15 4.43
C GLY A 438 -12.87 0.34 4.13
N GLY A 439 -13.45 1.50 4.46
CA GLY A 439 -14.84 1.85 4.15
C GLY A 439 -15.81 1.68 5.31
N ARG A 440 -17.08 1.94 5.01
CA ARG A 440 -18.23 1.84 5.93
C ARG A 440 -19.35 1.04 5.26
N TYR A 441 -19.96 0.12 6.01
CA TYR A 441 -20.95 -0.80 5.48
C TYR A 441 -22.16 -0.90 6.40
N THR A 442 -23.36 -0.99 5.82
CA THR A 442 -24.61 -1.17 6.56
C THR A 442 -25.22 -2.53 6.24
N LYS A 443 -26.04 -3.07 7.16
CA LYS A 443 -26.76 -4.33 6.90
C LYS A 443 -27.67 -4.14 5.69
N VAL A 444 -27.64 -5.10 4.77
CA VAL A 444 -28.53 -5.10 3.60
C VAL A 444 -29.99 -5.29 4.00
N ASP A 445 -30.22 -6.09 5.05
CA ASP A 445 -31.54 -6.30 5.64
C ASP A 445 -31.39 -6.30 7.17
N PRO A 446 -31.92 -5.29 7.89
CA PRO A 446 -31.87 -5.24 9.34
C PRO A 446 -32.93 -6.14 10.01
N SER A 447 -33.80 -6.80 9.25
CA SER A 447 -34.90 -7.60 9.80
C SER A 447 -34.41 -8.88 10.47
N THR A 448 -35.02 -9.21 11.60
CA THR A 448 -34.81 -10.48 12.29
C THR A 448 -35.56 -11.65 11.62
N ALA A 449 -36.29 -11.39 10.52
CA ALA A 449 -37.09 -12.39 9.83
C ALA A 449 -36.25 -13.28 8.92
N VAL A 450 -35.24 -12.69 8.26
CA VAL A 450 -34.26 -13.42 7.43
C VAL A 450 -32.95 -13.64 8.19
N ASP A 451 -32.66 -12.78 9.18
CA ASP A 451 -31.42 -12.79 9.98
C ASP A 451 -30.16 -12.83 9.09
N TYR A 452 -30.16 -11.95 8.10
CA TYR A 452 -29.14 -11.90 7.04
C TYR A 452 -27.94 -11.07 7.51
N ASN A 453 -26.83 -11.72 7.86
CA ASN A 453 -25.64 -11.04 8.39
C ASN A 453 -24.70 -10.50 7.28
N HIS A 454 -25.32 -9.95 6.24
CA HIS A 454 -24.64 -9.39 5.08
C HIS A 454 -24.68 -7.86 5.10
N TYR A 455 -23.52 -7.25 4.90
CA TYR A 455 -23.31 -5.82 4.89
C TYR A 455 -22.84 -5.39 3.50
N SER A 456 -23.40 -4.27 3.02
CA SER A 456 -23.05 -3.66 1.74
C SER A 456 -22.75 -2.17 1.94
N ASP A 457 -22.33 -1.55 0.85
CA ASP A 457 -21.83 -0.18 0.79
C ASP A 457 -22.74 0.82 1.53
N ALA A 458 -22.18 1.57 2.48
CA ALA A 458 -22.84 2.74 3.08
C ALA A 458 -22.28 4.03 2.46
N ALA A 459 -22.93 5.17 2.68
CA ALA A 459 -22.52 6.45 2.09
C ALA A 459 -22.06 7.46 3.15
N ASP A 460 -20.97 8.17 2.87
CA ASP A 460 -20.51 9.28 3.71
C ASP A 460 -20.75 10.62 3.02
N ARG A 461 -20.96 11.67 3.84
CA ARG A 461 -21.12 13.05 3.38
C ARG A 461 -19.86 13.85 3.68
N VAL A 462 -19.01 14.04 2.68
CA VAL A 462 -17.67 14.62 2.84
C VAL A 462 -17.47 15.81 1.90
N VAL A 463 -16.81 16.86 2.37
CA VAL A 463 -16.36 17.98 1.52
C VAL A 463 -15.02 17.62 0.89
N GLY A 464 -14.97 17.59 -0.44
CA GLY A 464 -13.76 17.30 -1.21
C GLY A 464 -12.80 18.47 -1.34
N LEU A 465 -11.62 18.21 -1.90
CA LEU A 465 -10.58 19.24 -2.15
C LEU A 465 -11.05 20.32 -3.13
N ASN A 466 -11.96 20.00 -4.04
CA ASN A 466 -12.61 20.95 -4.94
C ASN A 466 -13.73 21.78 -4.26
N ASN A 467 -13.86 21.69 -2.92
CA ASN A 467 -14.85 22.37 -2.10
C ASN A 467 -16.31 22.00 -2.41
N LYS A 468 -16.55 20.89 -3.12
CA LYS A 468 -17.90 20.32 -3.30
C LYS A 468 -18.18 19.29 -2.21
N THR A 469 -19.45 19.18 -1.82
CA THR A 469 -19.90 18.11 -0.94
C THR A 469 -20.29 16.88 -1.76
N PHE A 470 -19.71 15.74 -1.42
CA PHE A 470 -20.04 14.43 -1.96
C PHE A 470 -20.84 13.67 -0.91
N SER A 471 -21.92 13.01 -1.34
CA SER A 471 -22.67 12.03 -0.55
C SER A 471 -22.63 10.73 -1.33
N SER A 472 -21.70 9.85 -1.00
CA SER A 472 -21.38 8.67 -1.80
C SER A 472 -20.78 7.56 -0.95
N ASN A 473 -20.83 6.32 -1.46
CA ASN A 473 -20.11 5.21 -0.86
C ASN A 473 -18.59 5.29 -1.02
N TYR A 474 -18.11 5.92 -2.09
CA TYR A 474 -16.69 6.16 -2.32
C TYR A 474 -16.07 7.03 -1.22
N ALA A 475 -16.82 8.02 -0.73
CA ALA A 475 -16.37 8.93 0.31
C ALA A 475 -16.02 8.23 1.63
N THR A 476 -16.53 7.01 1.85
CA THR A 476 -16.21 6.22 3.05
C THR A 476 -14.75 5.74 3.08
N ILE A 477 -14.06 5.70 1.93
CA ILE A 477 -12.63 5.35 1.83
C ILE A 477 -11.80 6.59 1.49
N TRP A 478 -12.12 7.30 0.41
CA TRP A 478 -11.21 8.30 -0.13
C TRP A 478 -10.99 9.50 0.80
N ARG A 479 -11.92 9.74 1.74
CA ARG A 479 -11.77 10.75 2.80
C ARG A 479 -10.54 10.52 3.69
N TRP A 480 -10.01 9.29 3.71
CA TRP A 480 -8.83 8.91 4.48
C TRP A 480 -7.55 8.83 3.64
N ARG A 481 -7.58 9.24 2.36
CA ARG A 481 -6.50 8.98 1.40
C ARG A 481 -5.14 9.48 1.80
N ASP A 482 -5.05 10.74 2.22
CA ASP A 482 -3.76 11.29 2.62
C ASP A 482 -3.17 10.52 3.81
N ALA A 483 -4.01 10.06 4.75
CA ALA A 483 -3.54 9.31 5.91
C ALA A 483 -3.00 7.93 5.52
N TYR A 484 -3.76 7.15 4.74
CA TYR A 484 -3.31 5.81 4.36
C TYR A 484 -2.14 5.84 3.36
N GLN A 485 -2.07 6.81 2.44
CA GLN A 485 -0.95 6.90 1.49
C GLN A 485 0.34 7.36 2.17
N ASN A 486 0.26 8.31 3.11
CA ASN A 486 1.42 8.68 3.93
C ASN A 486 1.91 7.50 4.77
N ASP A 487 0.99 6.74 5.37
CA ASP A 487 1.34 5.55 6.15
C ASP A 487 2.03 4.49 5.29
N PHE A 488 1.56 4.25 4.06
CA PHE A 488 2.23 3.34 3.15
C PHE A 488 3.64 3.82 2.78
N ALA A 489 3.80 5.09 2.41
CA ALA A 489 5.10 5.66 2.08
C ALA A 489 6.08 5.64 3.28
N ALA A 490 5.60 5.94 4.49
CA ALA A 490 6.40 5.85 5.70
C ALA A 490 6.86 4.42 5.99
N ARG A 491 5.97 3.42 5.84
CA ARG A 491 6.32 2.01 6.00
C ARG A 491 7.29 1.52 4.93
N MET A 492 7.23 2.07 3.73
CA MET A 492 8.25 1.82 2.71
C MET A 492 9.63 2.34 3.16
N GLN A 493 9.70 3.48 3.86
CA GLN A 493 10.95 3.95 4.46
C GLN A 493 11.51 2.97 5.50
N TRP A 494 10.67 2.25 6.23
CA TRP A 494 11.10 1.24 7.21
C TRP A 494 11.78 0.02 6.58
N THR A 495 11.60 -0.18 5.27
CA THR A 495 12.29 -1.26 4.52
C THR A 495 13.72 -0.87 4.13
N LEU A 496 14.03 0.42 4.13
CA LEU A 496 15.30 0.96 3.65
C LEU A 496 16.42 0.84 4.71
N PRO A 497 17.69 0.84 4.28
CA PRO A 497 18.81 0.98 5.21
C PRO A 497 18.73 2.28 6.03
N ALA A 498 19.12 2.21 7.30
CA ALA A 498 18.97 3.31 8.26
C ALA A 498 19.68 4.63 7.86
N ASN A 499 20.73 4.56 7.04
CA ASN A 499 21.47 5.74 6.57
C ASN A 499 20.78 6.51 5.43
N VAL A 500 19.77 5.92 4.79
CA VAL A 500 19.00 6.55 3.70
C VAL A 500 17.51 6.69 4.03
N SER A 501 17.02 5.93 5.02
CA SER A 501 15.64 5.96 5.47
C SER A 501 15.24 7.32 6.05
N LYS A 502 14.03 7.78 5.71
CA LYS A 502 13.35 8.90 6.34
C LYS A 502 12.19 8.41 7.22
N ALA A 503 12.45 7.39 8.03
CA ALA A 503 11.43 6.74 8.86
C ALA A 503 10.76 7.74 9.81
N ASN A 504 9.43 7.67 9.83
CA ASN A 504 8.53 8.32 10.77
C ASN A 504 7.68 7.25 11.47
N HIS A 505 7.14 7.52 12.67
CA HIS A 505 6.27 6.60 13.41
C HIS A 505 5.01 7.29 13.90
N HIS A 506 3.94 6.50 14.07
CA HIS A 506 2.63 7.04 14.39
C HIS A 506 2.61 7.69 15.78
N PRO A 507 1.91 8.83 15.94
CA PRO A 507 1.61 9.39 17.24
C PRO A 507 0.88 8.39 18.14
N VAL A 508 1.18 8.41 19.44
CA VAL A 508 0.47 7.61 20.45
C VAL A 508 -0.58 8.49 21.12
N VAL A 509 -1.85 8.25 20.79
CA VAL A 509 -2.97 9.08 21.24
C VAL A 509 -3.52 8.62 22.58
N SER A 510 -3.62 9.55 23.53
CA SER A 510 -4.30 9.35 24.80
C SER A 510 -5.57 10.19 24.89
N VAL A 511 -6.65 9.62 25.42
CA VAL A 511 -7.87 10.35 25.80
C VAL A 511 -8.19 10.00 27.26
N ASN A 512 -8.24 11.02 28.12
CA ASN A 512 -8.41 10.91 29.56
C ASN A 512 -7.48 9.86 30.22
N GLY A 513 -6.23 9.81 29.78
CA GLY A 513 -5.20 8.89 30.28
C GLY A 513 -5.21 7.48 29.69
N SER A 514 -6.23 7.09 28.93
CA SER A 514 -6.24 5.80 28.20
C SER A 514 -5.46 5.92 26.89
N LYS A 515 -4.56 4.97 26.63
CA LYS A 515 -3.77 4.85 25.37
C LYS A 515 -4.20 3.67 24.48
N GLU A 516 -5.32 3.03 24.82
CA GLU A 516 -5.85 1.88 24.05
C GLU A 516 -6.24 2.29 22.63
N LEU A 517 -6.20 1.39 21.65
CA LEU A 517 -6.70 1.72 20.30
C LEU A 517 -8.23 1.57 20.20
N ALA A 518 -8.83 0.81 21.11
CA ALA A 518 -10.29 0.67 21.17
C ALA A 518 -10.98 2.02 21.43
N ALA A 519 -12.22 2.11 20.96
CA ALA A 519 -13.02 3.32 21.14
C ALA A 519 -13.22 3.64 22.64
N TYR A 520 -13.03 4.91 23.00
CA TYR A 520 -13.24 5.39 24.36
C TYR A 520 -14.75 5.55 24.61
N LYS A 521 -15.31 4.75 25.51
CA LYS A 521 -16.76 4.73 25.78
C LYS A 521 -17.10 5.67 26.94
N VAL A 522 -18.13 6.48 26.76
CA VAL A 522 -18.66 7.38 27.80
C VAL A 522 -20.18 7.39 27.74
N THR A 523 -20.82 7.47 28.90
CA THR A 523 -22.25 7.72 29.04
C THR A 523 -22.45 9.16 29.48
N ALA A 524 -23.36 9.88 28.84
CA ALA A 524 -23.61 11.28 29.15
C ALA A 524 -25.11 11.61 29.12
N GLU A 525 -25.57 12.38 30.10
CA GLU A 525 -26.95 12.86 30.12
C GLU A 525 -27.17 13.86 28.98
N ALA A 526 -28.34 13.80 28.35
CA ALA A 526 -28.74 14.81 27.38
C ALA A 526 -28.73 16.22 28.00
N GLY A 527 -28.26 17.21 27.25
CA GLY A 527 -28.06 18.59 27.73
C GLY A 527 -26.83 18.79 28.62
N SER A 528 -26.15 17.74 29.06
CA SER A 528 -24.94 17.83 29.87
C SER A 528 -23.71 18.23 29.03
N THR A 529 -22.57 18.34 29.69
CA THR A 529 -21.30 18.65 29.05
C THR A 529 -20.23 17.70 29.56
N ILE A 530 -19.51 17.06 28.63
CA ILE A 530 -18.34 16.23 28.93
C ILE A 530 -17.07 16.98 28.53
N ASN A 531 -15.99 16.76 29.28
CA ASN A 531 -14.67 17.28 28.95
C ASN A 531 -13.74 16.10 28.66
N LEU A 532 -13.05 16.17 27.53
CA LEU A 532 -12.05 15.20 27.12
C LEU A 532 -10.71 15.91 27.01
N ASP A 533 -9.69 15.28 27.55
CA ASP A 533 -8.33 15.78 27.58
C ASP A 533 -7.40 14.74 26.96
N THR A 534 -6.40 15.23 26.22
CA THR A 534 -5.44 14.38 25.50
C THR A 534 -4.07 14.34 26.17
N ALA A 535 -3.95 14.75 27.44
CA ALA A 535 -2.69 14.69 28.17
C ALA A 535 -2.15 13.27 28.18
N GLY A 536 -0.88 13.13 27.80
CA GLY A 536 -0.24 11.83 27.60
C GLY A 536 -0.22 11.36 26.15
N THR A 537 -0.81 12.13 25.21
CA THR A 537 -0.53 12.00 23.78
C THR A 537 0.90 12.46 23.49
N TYR A 538 1.64 11.72 22.69
CA TYR A 538 3.01 12.06 22.31
C TYR A 538 3.39 11.47 20.95
N ASP A 539 4.42 12.04 20.36
CA ASP A 539 5.07 11.53 19.16
C ASP A 539 6.34 10.74 19.55
N PRO A 540 6.54 9.50 19.07
CA PRO A 540 7.74 8.72 19.39
C PRO A 540 9.05 9.30 18.84
N ASP A 541 8.99 10.06 17.75
CA ASP A 541 10.15 10.67 17.08
C ASP A 541 10.47 12.09 17.62
N GLY A 542 9.48 12.69 18.27
CA GLY A 542 9.52 14.02 18.88
C GLY A 542 8.96 15.11 17.97
N ASP A 543 8.18 14.73 16.95
CA ASP A 543 7.55 15.63 16.00
C ASP A 543 6.38 16.40 16.64
N LYS A 544 5.98 17.51 16.01
CA LYS A 544 4.87 18.33 16.51
C LYS A 544 3.55 17.70 16.13
N LEU A 545 2.60 17.74 17.07
CA LEU A 545 1.28 17.17 16.88
C LEU A 545 0.22 18.24 16.61
N SER A 546 -0.65 17.93 15.66
CA SER A 546 -1.90 18.64 15.39
C SER A 546 -3.09 17.79 15.84
N TYR A 547 -4.15 18.44 16.31
CA TYR A 547 -5.34 17.80 16.89
C TYR A 547 -6.59 18.31 16.19
N ASN A 548 -7.40 17.40 15.68
CA ASN A 548 -8.66 17.70 15.02
C ASN A 548 -9.79 16.86 15.64
N TRP A 549 -10.79 17.54 16.21
CA TRP A 549 -11.98 16.90 16.77
C TRP A 549 -13.16 17.15 15.84
N PHE A 550 -13.82 16.07 15.42
CA PHE A 550 -15.02 16.17 14.59
C PHE A 550 -16.03 15.10 14.96
N GLN A 551 -17.32 15.45 14.86
CA GLN A 551 -18.38 14.44 14.94
C GLN A 551 -18.42 13.66 13.63
N TYR A 552 -18.42 12.34 13.74
CA TYR A 552 -18.66 11.45 12.60
C TYR A 552 -20.14 11.06 12.65
N GLU A 553 -20.98 11.75 11.89
CA GLU A 553 -22.44 11.62 12.02
C GLU A 553 -22.95 10.32 11.40
N GLU A 554 -22.38 9.92 10.26
CA GLU A 554 -22.88 8.81 9.43
C GLU A 554 -22.96 7.46 10.14
N PRO A 555 -22.04 7.09 11.06
CA PRO A 555 -22.20 5.91 11.91
C PRO A 555 -23.45 5.88 12.78
N GLY A 556 -24.04 7.03 13.08
CA GLY A 556 -25.25 7.14 13.90
C GLY A 556 -26.54 6.88 13.11
N SER A 557 -26.50 6.84 11.77
CA SER A 557 -27.69 6.77 10.91
C SER A 557 -27.53 5.70 9.82
N ASP A 558 -28.64 5.05 9.50
CA ASP A 558 -28.77 4.14 8.34
C ASP A 558 -29.31 4.85 7.09
N ASP A 559 -29.59 6.15 7.16
CA ASP A 559 -30.08 6.95 6.05
C ASP A 559 -28.93 7.45 5.15
N TRP A 560 -29.20 7.52 3.85
CA TRP A 560 -28.32 8.11 2.85
C TRP A 560 -28.01 9.59 3.13
N ASN A 561 -28.98 10.34 3.66
CA ASN A 561 -28.83 11.76 3.96
C ASN A 561 -28.80 12.01 5.46
N VAL A 562 -27.63 11.83 6.06
CA VAL A 562 -27.41 12.03 7.50
C VAL A 562 -27.71 13.45 7.99
N ALA A 563 -27.65 14.45 7.10
CA ALA A 563 -27.66 15.85 7.47
C ALA A 563 -28.96 16.24 8.20
N GLY A 564 -28.81 16.67 9.46
CA GLY A 564 -29.93 17.05 10.32
C GLY A 564 -30.71 15.90 10.92
N GLN A 565 -30.25 14.64 10.76
CA GLN A 565 -30.86 13.48 11.40
C GLN A 565 -30.24 13.18 12.76
N VAL A 566 -28.90 13.14 12.78
CA VAL A 566 -28.12 12.83 13.98
C VAL A 566 -27.99 14.11 14.81
N PRO A 567 -28.28 14.08 16.12
CA PRO A 567 -28.09 15.24 16.99
C PRO A 567 -26.66 15.77 16.94
N ALA A 568 -26.50 17.04 16.56
CA ALA A 568 -25.19 17.66 16.37
C ALA A 568 -24.55 18.04 17.72
N LEU A 569 -23.34 17.53 17.97
CA LEU A 569 -22.50 17.89 19.10
C LEU A 569 -21.98 19.32 18.95
N ASN A 570 -22.00 20.10 20.03
CA ASN A 570 -21.33 21.39 20.06
C ASN A 570 -19.95 21.22 20.72
N LEU A 571 -18.91 21.43 19.92
CA LEU A 571 -17.51 21.23 20.30
C LEU A 571 -16.85 22.58 20.57
N THR A 572 -16.25 22.74 21.74
CA THR A 572 -15.38 23.88 22.06
C THR A 572 -13.99 23.34 22.40
N THR A 573 -13.01 23.63 21.54
CA THR A 573 -11.62 23.19 21.73
C THR A 573 -10.81 24.22 22.51
N ALA A 574 -9.85 23.74 23.29
CA ALA A 574 -8.89 24.55 24.02
C ALA A 574 -7.47 23.96 23.86
N ARG A 575 -6.45 24.76 24.18
CA ARG A 575 -5.03 24.37 24.09
C ARG A 575 -4.68 23.76 22.72
N ASN A 576 -5.04 24.45 21.64
CA ASN A 576 -4.80 24.01 20.26
C ASN A 576 -5.38 22.60 19.96
N GLY A 577 -6.55 22.28 20.52
CA GLY A 577 -7.23 21.00 20.29
C GLY A 577 -6.86 19.88 21.26
N GLN A 578 -5.90 20.10 22.17
CA GLN A 578 -5.53 19.10 23.18
C GLN A 578 -6.65 18.84 24.20
N GLN A 579 -7.59 19.76 24.33
CA GLN A 579 -8.78 19.63 25.16
C GLN A 579 -10.02 19.94 24.33
N VAL A 580 -11.09 19.18 24.53
CA VAL A 580 -12.40 19.46 23.95
C VAL A 580 -13.48 19.36 25.01
N GLN A 581 -14.33 20.39 25.04
CA GLN A 581 -15.59 20.38 25.73
C GLN A 581 -16.69 20.03 24.72
N VAL A 582 -17.48 19.01 25.05
CA VAL A 582 -18.55 18.49 24.20
C VAL A 582 -19.88 18.70 24.91
N LYS A 583 -20.70 19.60 24.40
CA LYS A 583 -22.06 19.78 24.90
C LYS A 583 -23.00 18.81 24.18
N ILE A 584 -23.67 17.98 24.97
CA ILE A 584 -24.63 16.99 24.48
C ILE A 584 -25.95 17.71 24.14
N PRO A 585 -26.59 17.43 23.00
CA PRO A 585 -27.88 18.01 22.65
C PRO A 585 -28.95 17.69 23.70
N ALA A 586 -30.00 18.50 23.73
CA ALA A 586 -31.09 18.37 24.69
C ALA A 586 -31.82 17.00 24.56
N SER A 587 -32.61 16.65 25.57
CA SER A 587 -33.26 15.33 25.65
C SER A 587 -34.21 15.06 24.48
N GLU A 588 -34.92 16.10 24.03
CA GLU A 588 -35.82 16.07 22.87
C GLU A 588 -35.12 15.73 21.54
N ASP A 589 -33.80 15.93 21.46
CA ASP A 589 -32.98 15.57 20.29
C ASP A 589 -32.24 14.25 20.54
N SER A 590 -31.54 14.15 21.67
CA SER A 590 -30.66 13.03 22.03
C SER A 590 -31.39 11.74 22.39
N CYS A 591 -32.67 11.81 22.77
CA CYS A 591 -33.49 10.68 23.20
C CYS A 591 -34.90 10.73 22.59
N ASN A 592 -34.95 10.98 21.29
CA ASN A 592 -36.19 11.12 20.50
C ASN A 592 -36.79 9.80 19.98
N GLY A 593 -36.26 8.65 20.43
CA GLY A 593 -36.73 7.33 20.01
C GLY A 593 -36.18 6.85 18.66
N LYS A 594 -35.30 7.62 18.01
CA LYS A 594 -34.67 7.25 16.73
C LYS A 594 -33.28 6.63 16.87
N GLY A 595 -32.72 6.59 18.08
CA GLY A 595 -31.46 5.89 18.31
C GLY A 595 -31.61 4.40 18.08
N ASP A 596 -30.66 3.80 17.36
CA ASP A 596 -30.64 2.37 17.05
C ASP A 596 -30.16 1.52 18.24
N ASN A 597 -30.90 1.60 19.35
CA ASN A 597 -30.74 0.75 20.53
C ASN A 597 -32.00 0.82 21.43
N PRO A 598 -32.17 -0.12 22.38
CA PRO A 598 -33.39 -0.20 23.20
C PRO A 598 -33.70 1.03 24.07
N SER A 599 -32.73 1.92 24.31
CA SER A 599 -32.97 3.12 25.12
C SER A 599 -33.74 4.21 24.36
N GLY A 600 -33.78 4.14 23.03
CA GLY A 600 -34.29 5.21 22.17
C GLY A 600 -33.42 6.47 22.15
N CYS A 601 -32.26 6.43 22.82
CA CYS A 601 -31.26 7.49 22.85
C CYS A 601 -30.12 7.21 21.88
N TRP A 602 -29.59 8.26 21.26
CA TRP A 602 -28.55 8.16 20.24
C TRP A 602 -27.20 7.69 20.82
N LEU A 603 -26.51 6.85 20.06
CA LEU A 603 -25.07 6.64 20.20
C LEU A 603 -24.35 7.65 19.30
N LEU A 604 -23.73 8.67 19.89
CA LEU A 604 -23.05 9.71 19.14
C LEU A 604 -21.56 9.39 19.00
N HIS A 605 -21.02 9.60 17.81
CA HIS A 605 -19.63 9.29 17.47
C HIS A 605 -18.81 10.57 17.32
N LEU A 606 -17.83 10.74 18.20
CA LEU A 606 -16.83 11.81 18.12
C LEU A 606 -15.48 11.18 17.77
N VAL A 607 -14.73 11.77 16.86
CA VAL A 607 -13.41 11.30 16.47
C VAL A 607 -12.37 12.38 16.77
N LEU A 608 -11.32 11.97 17.46
CA LEU A 608 -10.05 12.70 17.52
C LEU A 608 -9.13 12.15 16.43
N GLU A 609 -8.62 13.04 15.60
CA GLU A 609 -7.53 12.79 14.66
C GLU A 609 -6.29 13.53 15.18
N VAL A 610 -5.18 12.80 15.36
CA VAL A 610 -3.88 13.36 15.73
C VAL A 610 -2.87 13.05 14.65
N LYS A 611 -2.21 14.09 14.15
CA LYS A 611 -1.27 14.00 13.03
C LYS A 611 0.05 14.69 13.39
N ASP A 612 1.16 14.03 13.09
CA ASP A 612 2.51 14.60 13.25
C ASP A 612 2.91 15.55 12.10
N ASP A 613 4.11 16.14 12.18
CA ASP A 613 4.72 16.94 11.11
C ASP A 613 6.00 16.30 10.53
N GLY A 614 6.12 14.98 10.66
CA GLY A 614 7.25 14.19 10.15
C GLY A 614 7.27 14.05 8.62
N VAL A 615 8.30 13.39 8.09
CA VAL A 615 8.34 13.03 6.67
C VAL A 615 7.32 11.92 6.41
N TYR A 616 6.41 12.15 5.46
CA TYR A 616 5.16 11.40 5.31
C TYR A 616 4.34 11.46 6.61
N PRO A 617 3.63 12.57 6.88
CA PRO A 617 2.95 12.78 8.14
C PRO A 617 1.98 11.65 8.49
N LEU A 618 2.13 11.05 9.68
CA LEU A 618 1.32 9.92 10.12
C LEU A 618 0.17 10.36 11.01
N THR A 619 -0.93 9.62 10.91
CA THR A 619 -2.18 9.94 11.61
C THR A 619 -2.62 8.76 12.47
N THR A 620 -2.91 9.05 13.74
CA THR A 620 -3.57 8.13 14.67
C THR A 620 -4.90 8.72 15.11
N TYR A 621 -5.91 7.87 15.26
CA TYR A 621 -7.25 8.28 15.65
C TYR A 621 -7.58 7.82 17.07
N ARG A 622 -8.59 8.47 17.65
CA ARG A 622 -9.38 7.90 18.73
C ARG A 622 -10.86 8.18 18.50
N ARG A 623 -11.65 7.12 18.29
CA ARG A 623 -13.10 7.21 18.38
C ARG A 623 -13.55 7.29 19.84
N VAL A 624 -14.50 8.18 20.11
CA VAL A 624 -15.22 8.32 21.37
C VAL A 624 -16.69 8.00 21.11
N LEU A 625 -17.20 6.98 21.81
CA LEU A 625 -18.59 6.54 21.74
C LEU A 625 -19.34 7.16 22.91
N ILE A 626 -20.25 8.07 22.62
CA ILE A 626 -21.05 8.80 23.61
C ILE A 626 -22.46 8.21 23.60
N GLN A 627 -22.74 7.31 24.55
CA GLN A 627 -24.11 6.84 24.76
C GLN A 627 -24.88 7.92 25.51
N THR A 628 -25.86 8.54 24.86
CA THR A 628 -26.71 9.52 25.53
C THR A 628 -27.75 8.84 26.41
N THR A 629 -28.17 9.51 27.47
CA THR A 629 -29.24 9.06 28.37
C THR A 629 -30.18 10.21 28.70
N ASN A 630 -31.44 9.90 28.98
CA ASN A 630 -32.33 10.85 29.63
C ASN A 630 -31.89 11.07 31.08
N GLN A 631 -32.12 12.27 31.61
CA GLN A 631 -32.19 12.42 33.07
C GLN A 631 -33.29 11.48 33.56
N THR A 632 -32.98 10.67 34.57
CA THR A 632 -34.00 9.93 35.33
C THR A 632 -35.16 10.89 35.58
N ILE A 633 -36.31 10.63 34.97
CA ILE A 633 -37.57 11.20 35.46
C ILE A 633 -37.63 10.68 36.89
N SER A 634 -37.35 11.55 37.86
CA SER A 634 -37.56 11.25 39.27
C SER A 634 -38.99 10.75 39.39
N THR A 635 -39.12 9.45 39.66
CA THR A 635 -40.38 8.75 39.90
C THR A 635 -41.19 9.42 40.99
#